data_AF-A0A8I2YGF6-F1
#
_entry.id   AF-A0A8I2YGF6-F1
#
_cell.length_a   1.000
_cell.length_b   1.000
_cell.length_c   1.000
_cell.angle_alpha   90.00
_cell.angle_beta   90.00
_cell.angle_gamma   90.00
#
_symmetry.space_group_name_H-M   'P 1'
#
loop_
_entity.id
_entity.type
_entity.pdbx_description
1 polymer ?
#
loop_
_entity_poly.entity_id
_entity_poly.type
_entity_poly.pdbx_seq_one_letter_code
_entity_poly.pdbx_strand_id
1 'polypeptide(L)' 'MTDLKKNDLVLIEGKVTKYCAKDEHNKWSLQRVQMELAAISLLHSNNYQHGPASNAHDIMGLHI' A
#
# COMPACT_ATOMS: atom_id res chain seq x y z
N MET A 1 9.89 3.45 -18.31
CA MET A 1 9.25 3.35 -16.98
C MET A 1 9.38 1.91 -16.55
N THR A 2 9.78 1.65 -15.30
CA THR A 2 9.82 0.29 -14.76
C THR A 2 8.39 -0.09 -14.39
N ASP A 3 7.82 -1.09 -15.03
CA ASP A 3 6.50 -1.58 -14.68
C ASP A 3 6.57 -2.32 -13.33
N LEU A 4 5.67 -1.97 -12.41
CA LEU A 4 5.54 -2.67 -11.13
C LEU A 4 4.96 -4.06 -11.33
N LYS A 5 5.53 -5.04 -10.64
CA LYS A 5 5.11 -6.44 -10.68
C LYS A 5 4.40 -6.83 -9.38
N LYS A 6 3.65 -7.93 -9.45
CA LYS A 6 3.06 -8.53 -8.25
C LYS A 6 4.18 -8.92 -7.27
N ASN A 7 3.99 -8.60 -6.00
CA ASN A 7 4.94 -8.81 -4.90
C ASN A 7 6.19 -7.91 -4.93
N ASP A 8 6.22 -6.86 -5.75
CA ASP A 8 7.22 -5.81 -5.58
C ASP A 8 7.03 -5.11 -4.22
N LEU A 9 8.14 -4.89 -3.52
CA LEU A 9 8.15 -4.05 -2.34
C LEU A 9 8.38 -2.61 -2.78
N VAL A 10 7.42 -1.75 -2.47
CA VAL A 10 7.45 -0.34 -2.83
C VAL A 10 7.31 0.55 -1.61
N LEU A 11 8.03 1.68 -1.62
CA LEU A 11 7.76 2.81 -0.75
C LEU A 11 6.76 3.71 -1.47
N ILE A 12 5.65 4.02 -0.79
CA ILE A 12 4.63 4.94 -1.29
C ILE A 12 4.67 6.19 -0.42
N GLU A 13 4.90 7.33 -1.05
CA GLU A 13 4.84 8.63 -0.42
C GLU A 13 3.56 9.33 -0.86
N GLY A 14 2.79 9.81 0.11
CA GLY A 14 1.53 10.45 -0.18
C GLY A 14 0.88 11.04 1.05
N LYS A 15 -0.16 11.82 0.81
CA LYS A 15 -0.99 12.41 1.86
C LYS A 15 -2.27 11.59 2.01
N VAL A 16 -2.57 11.15 3.23
CA VAL A 16 -3.83 10.50 3.56
C VAL A 16 -4.77 11.52 4.18
N THR A 17 -5.95 11.68 3.58
CA THR A 17 -7.01 12.55 4.10
C THR A 17 -8.21 11.69 4.48
N LYS A 18 -8.65 11.80 5.74
CA LYS A 18 -9.84 11.14 6.25
C LYS A 18 -11.00 12.14 6.30
N TYR A 19 -12.11 11.76 5.71
CA TYR A 19 -13.37 12.48 5.78
C TYR A 19 -14.35 11.67 6.62
N CYS A 20 -14.98 12.37 7.56
CA CYS A 20 -16.16 11.87 8.24
C CYS A 20 -17.35 12.70 7.75
N ALA A 21 -18.45 12.05 7.44
CA ALA A 21 -19.69 12.69 7.04
C ALA A 21 -20.87 12.04 7.75
N LYS A 22 -21.97 12.79 7.83
CA LYS A 22 -23.23 12.25 8.27
C LYS A 22 -23.93 11.52 7.13
N ASP A 23 -24.61 10.42 7.45
CA ASP A 23 -25.51 9.74 6.53
C ASP A 23 -26.84 10.50 6.35
N GLU A 24 -27.73 9.92 5.55
CA GLU A 24 -29.08 10.42 5.27
C GLU A 24 -29.94 10.56 6.54
N HIS A 25 -29.55 9.92 7.66
CA HIS A 25 -30.21 9.99 8.96
C HIS A 25 -29.49 10.93 9.93
N ASN A 26 -28.58 11.78 9.44
CA ASN A 26 -27.84 12.75 10.23
C ASN A 26 -26.90 12.11 11.29
N LYS A 27 -26.53 10.83 11.12
CA LYS A 27 -25.58 10.11 11.99
C LYS A 27 -24.19 10.09 11.37
N TRP A 28 -23.15 10.30 12.17
CA TRP A 28 -21.74 10.24 11.73
C TRP A 28 -21.28 8.80 11.45
N SER A 29 -21.74 8.22 10.35
CA SER A 29 -21.47 6.83 9.97
C SER A 29 -20.64 6.68 8.70
N LEU A 30 -20.55 7.73 7.87
CA LEU A 30 -19.78 7.69 6.63
C LEU A 30 -18.32 8.04 6.88
N GLN A 31 -17.43 7.08 6.60
CA GLN A 31 -15.98 7.29 6.62
C GLN A 31 -15.43 7.10 5.21
N ARG A 32 -14.75 8.12 4.70
CA ARG A 32 -14.04 8.05 3.43
C ARG A 32 -12.58 8.35 3.65
N VAL A 33 -11.72 7.54 3.06
CA VAL A 33 -10.28 7.78 3.05
C VAL A 33 -9.88 8.07 1.61
N GLN A 34 -9.17 9.16 1.41
CA GLN A 34 -8.54 9.51 0.15
C GLN A 34 -7.03 9.52 0.35
N MET A 35 -6.30 8.96 -0.61
CA MET A 35 -4.86 9.04 -0.68
C MET A 35 -4.47 9.85 -1.92
N GLU A 36 -3.69 10.91 -1.71
CA GLU A 36 -3.04 11.66 -2.78
C GLU A 36 -1.62 11.13 -2.93
N LEU A 37 -1.38 10.45 -4.05
CA LEU A 37 -0.10 9.85 -4.36
C LEU A 37 0.89 10.95 -4.80
N ALA A 38 2.02 11.05 -4.10
CA ALA A 38 3.11 11.97 -4.47
C ALA A 38 4.22 11.23 -5.22
N ALA A 39 4.65 10.06 -4.73
CA ALA A 39 5.69 9.26 -5.36
C ALA A 39 5.54 7.76 -5.05
N ILE A 40 6.10 6.94 -5.94
CA ILE A 40 6.30 5.51 -5.73
C ILE A 40 7.78 5.22 -6.01
N SER A 41 8.45 4.62 -5.03
CA SER A 41 9.83 4.15 -5.18
C SER A 41 9.88 2.63 -5.03
N LEU A 42 10.43 1.95 -6.03
CA LEU A 42 10.66 0.50 -5.95
C LEU A 42 11.83 0.24 -5.01
N LEU A 43 11.58 -0.49 -3.92
CA LEU A 43 12.61 -0.88 -2.96
C LEU A 43 13.22 -2.24 -3.31
N HIS A 44 12.37 -3.18 -3.74
CA HIS A 44 12.79 -4.51 -4.15
C HIS A 44 11.82 -5.09 -5.17
N SER A 45 12.33 -5.76 -6.20
CA SER A 45 11.51 -6.53 -7.14
C SER A 45 11.88 -7.99 -7.09
N ASN A 46 10.88 -8.82 -6.77
CA ASN A 46 11.05 -10.26 -6.74
C ASN A 46 10.91 -10.80 -8.18
N ASN A 47 12.05 -11.14 -8.79
CA ASN A 47 12.09 -11.72 -10.14
C ASN A 47 11.97 -13.26 -10.15
N TYR A 48 11.67 -13.91 -9.01
CA TYR A 48 11.50 -15.36 -8.98
C TYR A 48 10.19 -15.76 -9.68
N GLN A 49 10.31 -16.11 -10.95
CA GLN A 49 9.37 -17.00 -11.60
C GLN A 49 9.58 -18.41 -11.03
N HIS A 50 8.50 -18.99 -10.48
CA HIS A 50 8.29 -20.42 -10.24
C HIS A 50 8.72 -21.01 -8.88
N GLY A 51 7.72 -21.41 -8.09
CA GLY A 51 7.83 -22.32 -6.94
C GLY A 51 6.94 -21.91 -5.76
N PRO A 52 6.19 -22.83 -5.12
CA PRO A 52 5.40 -22.50 -3.92
C PRO A 52 6.36 -22.37 -2.73
N ALA A 53 6.95 -21.18 -2.54
CA ALA A 53 7.84 -20.90 -1.43
C ALA A 53 7.13 -20.03 -0.38
N SER A 54 7.19 -20.49 0.87
CA SER A 54 6.55 -19.97 2.07
C SER A 54 6.89 -18.50 2.38
N ASN A 55 5.88 -17.63 2.33
CA ASN A 55 5.96 -16.18 2.54
C ASN A 55 6.15 -15.72 4.01
N ALA A 56 6.84 -16.48 4.86
CA ALA A 56 6.87 -16.22 6.31
C ALA A 56 8.15 -15.54 6.84
N HIS A 57 9.19 -15.31 6.02
CA HIS A 57 10.53 -14.96 6.54
C HIS A 57 11.14 -13.63 6.07
N ASP A 58 10.56 -12.92 5.09
CA ASP A 58 11.24 -11.77 4.48
C ASP A 58 11.03 -10.41 5.17
N ILE A 59 10.27 -10.33 6.27
CA ILE A 59 10.03 -9.08 7.03
C ILE A 59 10.83 -9.04 8.34
N MET A 60 12.03 -9.65 8.38
CA MET A 60 12.92 -9.61 9.55
C MET A 60 14.08 -8.60 9.40
N GLY A 61 14.22 -7.97 8.23
CA GLY A 61 15.34 -7.07 7.91
C GLY A 61 15.00 -5.59 7.74
N LEU A 62 13.73 -5.20 7.87
CA LEU A 62 13.33 -3.80 7.67
C LEU A 62 13.52 -3.00 8.97
N HIS A 63 14.71 -2.42 9.15
CA HIS A 63 14.90 -1.31 10.08
C HIS A 63 14.35 -0.04 9.41
N ILE A 64 13.31 0.56 9.99
CA ILE A 64 12.82 1.91 9.69
C ILE A 64 13.25 2.81 10.86
#